data_AF-A0A7Z9G6E5-F1
#
_entry.id   AF-A0A7Z9G6E5-F1
#
_cell.length_a   1.000
_cell.length_b   1.000
_cell.length_c   1.000
_cell.angle_alpha   90.00
_cell.angle_beta   90.00
_cell.angle_gamma   90.00
#
_symmetry.space_group_name_H-M   'P 1'
#
loop_
_entity.id
_entity.type
_entity.pdbx_description
1 polymer ?
#
loop_
_entity_poly.entity_id
_entity_poly.type
_entity_poly.pdbx_seq_one_letter_code
_entity_poly.pdbx_strand_id
1 'polypeptide(L)' 'MTSSVFAGTELISSKTMSYDWHELRQARNAELEKTDHWALKDRVMSQEKKDYRTFLRDMPANFDEAGALAAWHEFDIPE' A
#
# COMPACT_ATOMS: atom_id res chain seq x y z
N MET A 1 -11.06 2.98 4.55
CA MET A 1 -12.06 1.99 4.10
C MET A 1 -12.50 1.17 5.30
N THR A 2 -13.80 0.95 5.48
CA THR A 2 -14.39 0.15 6.57
C THR A 2 -14.64 -1.27 6.07
N SER A 3 -13.83 -2.23 6.47
CA SER A 3 -14.12 -3.65 6.23
C SER A 3 -14.89 -4.21 7.43
N SER A 4 -16.19 -4.45 7.26
CA SER A 4 -17.03 -5.11 8.25
C SER A 4 -17.20 -6.58 7.85
N VAL A 5 -16.64 -7.49 8.65
CA VAL A 5 -16.88 -8.93 8.49
C VAL A 5 -18.15 -9.27 9.26
N PHE A 6 -19.17 -9.77 8.56
CA PHE A 6 -20.45 -10.17 9.14
C PHE A 6 -20.55 -11.69 9.24
N ALA A 7 -20.95 -12.19 10.42
CA ALA A 7 -21.42 -13.55 10.60
C ALA A 7 -22.83 -13.53 11.22
N GLY A 8 -23.84 -13.84 10.41
CA GLY A 8 -25.22 -14.05 10.86
C GLY A 8 -25.99 -12.75 11.17
N THR A 9 -25.68 -12.10 12.29
CA THR A 9 -26.42 -10.91 12.79
C THR A 9 -25.64 -10.07 13.81
N GLU A 10 -24.43 -10.47 14.19
CA GLU A 10 -23.62 -9.74 15.20
C GLU A 10 -22.36 -9.15 14.57
N LEU A 11 -22.13 -7.87 14.83
CA LEU A 11 -20.91 -7.17 14.45
C LEU A 11 -19.80 -7.61 15.40
N ILE A 12 -19.05 -8.65 15.03
CA ILE A 12 -18.06 -9.31 15.92
C ILE A 12 -16.91 -8.36 16.32
N SER A 13 -16.57 -7.39 15.49
CA SER A 13 -15.64 -6.30 15.84
C SER A 13 -15.62 -5.23 14.74
N SER A 14 -15.88 -3.97 15.10
CA SER A 14 -15.53 -2.82 14.25
C SER A 14 -14.20 -2.26 14.72
N LYS A 15 -13.11 -2.62 14.05
CA LYS A 15 -11.83 -1.98 14.26
C LYS A 15 -11.78 -0.70 13.42
N THR A 16 -12.06 0.44 14.05
CA THR A 16 -11.77 1.75 13.44
C THR A 16 -10.26 1.90 13.41
N MET A 17 -9.62 1.39 12.37
CA MET A 17 -8.20 1.62 12.12
C MET A 17 -8.11 3.00 11.49
N SER A 18 -7.99 4.03 12.32
CA SER A 18 -7.63 5.37 11.87
C SER A 18 -6.18 5.30 11.40
N TYR A 19 -5.98 4.90 10.15
CA TYR A 19 -4.68 5.00 9.52
C TYR A 19 -4.40 6.49 9.35
N ASP A 20 -3.52 7.00 10.18
CA ASP A 20 -2.93 8.32 9.98
C ASP A 20 -1.97 8.23 8.79
N TRP A 21 -1.88 9.29 7.98
CA TRP A 21 -0.86 9.44 6.95
C TRP A 21 0.54 9.13 7.46
N HIS A 22 0.78 9.31 8.75
CA HIS A 22 2.01 8.91 9.41
C HIS A 22 2.33 7.41 9.23
N GLU A 23 1.41 6.51 9.57
CA GLU A 23 1.62 5.06 9.47
C GLU A 23 1.74 4.63 8.01
N LEU A 24 0.89 5.17 7.14
CA LEU A 24 0.90 4.85 5.72
C LEU A 24 2.21 5.29 5.04
N ARG A 25 2.74 6.46 5.40
CA ARG A 25 4.06 6.92 4.91
C ARG A 25 5.19 6.05 5.44
N GLN A 26 5.14 5.61 6.69
CA GLN A 26 6.15 4.69 7.23
C GLN A 26 6.15 3.37 6.47
N ALA A 27 4.98 2.76 6.29
CA ALA A 27 4.83 1.53 5.52
C ALA A 27 5.36 1.70 4.08
N ARG A 28 4.94 2.78 3.40
CA ARG A 28 5.38 3.09 2.04
C ARG A 28 6.91 3.24 1.97
N ASN A 29 7.51 3.95 2.92
CA ASN A 29 8.96 4.14 2.97
C ASN A 29 9.69 2.81 3.18
N ALA A 30 9.21 1.96 4.11
CA ALA A 30 9.76 0.64 4.33
C ALA A 30 9.69 -0.23 3.07
N GLU A 31 8.61 -0.13 2.30
CA GLU A 31 8.47 -0.88 1.05
C GLU A 31 9.37 -0.34 -0.07
N LEU A 32 9.53 0.99 -0.16
CA LEU A 32 10.49 1.60 -1.09
C LEU A 32 11.93 1.20 -0.76
N GLU A 33 12.26 1.04 0.52
CA GLU A 33 13.57 0.55 0.99
C GLU A 33 13.76 -0.93 0.66
N LYS A 34 12.78 -1.78 0.97
CA LYS A 34 12.81 -3.21 0.59
C LYS A 34 13.01 -3.39 -0.91
N THR A 35 12.36 -2.57 -1.72
CA THR A 35 12.42 -2.63 -3.19
C THR A 35 13.57 -1.81 -3.78
N ASP A 36 14.41 -1.18 -2.95
CA ASP A 36 15.47 -0.30 -3.44
C ASP A 36 16.54 -1.08 -4.22
N HIS A 37 16.75 -2.33 -3.86
CA HIS A 37 17.64 -3.24 -4.58
C HIS A 37 17.22 -3.47 -6.04
N TRP A 38 15.96 -3.20 -6.43
CA TRP A 38 15.53 -3.21 -7.84
C TRP A 38 16.08 -2.02 -8.63
N ALA A 39 16.43 -0.92 -7.97
CA ALA A 39 16.94 0.31 -8.56
C ALA A 39 18.47 0.38 -8.60
N LEU A 40 19.17 -0.73 -8.31
CA LEU A 40 20.61 -0.81 -8.45
C LEU A 40 21.02 -0.71 -9.92
N LYS A 41 22.09 0.03 -10.20
CA LYS A 41 22.65 0.21 -11.55
C LYS A 41 22.97 -1.09 -12.29
N ASP A 42 23.25 -2.16 -11.54
CA ASP A 42 23.63 -3.47 -12.07
C ASP A 42 22.41 -4.34 -12.42
N ARG A 43 21.19 -3.83 -12.21
CA ARG A 43 19.93 -4.50 -12.53
C ARG A 43 19.08 -3.68 -13.47
N VAL A 44 18.41 -4.35 -14.41
CA VAL A 44 17.36 -3.74 -15.22
C VAL A 44 16.02 -4.01 -14.55
N MET A 45 15.40 -2.95 -14.05
CA MET A 45 14.08 -3.04 -13.43
C MET A 45 13.02 -3.37 -14.49
N SER A 46 12.20 -4.40 -14.23
CA SER A 46 11.04 -4.73 -15.07
C SER A 46 10.02 -3.58 -15.03
N GLN A 47 9.13 -3.54 -16.02
CA GLN A 47 8.12 -2.48 -16.09
C GLN A 47 7.19 -2.53 -14.86
N GLU A 48 6.74 -3.72 -14.46
CA GLU A 48 5.91 -3.93 -13.27
C GLU A 48 6.55 -3.38 -11.99
N LYS A 49 7.88 -3.57 -11.82
CA LYS A 49 8.63 -3.03 -10.67
C LYS A 49 8.73 -1.50 -10.69
N LYS A 50 8.84 -0.89 -11.88
CA LYS A 50 8.81 0.57 -12.03
C LYS A 50 7.42 1.11 -11.70
N ASP A 51 6.39 0.44 -12.19
CA ASP A 51 4.99 0.83 -11.98
C ASP A 51 4.63 0.74 -10.50
N TYR A 52 5.02 -0.34 -9.82
CA TYR A 52 4.83 -0.48 -8.37
C TYR A 52 5.53 0.64 -7.57
N ARG A 53 6.81 0.91 -7.85
CA ARG A 53 7.55 1.98 -7.14
C ARG A 53 7.00 3.38 -7.44
N THR A 54 6.45 3.59 -8.64
CA THR A 54 5.78 4.84 -9.03
C THR A 54 4.46 4.98 -8.29
N PHE A 55 3.64 3.92 -8.29
CA PHE A 55 2.39 3.85 -7.53
C PHE A 55 2.60 4.22 -6.04
N LEU A 56 3.60 3.62 -5.38
CA LEU A 56 3.92 3.93 -3.99
C LEU A 56 4.23 5.41 -3.77
N ARG A 57 4.95 6.05 -4.68
CA ARG A 57 5.35 7.47 -4.56
C ARG A 57 4.18 8.42 -4.83
N ASP A 58 3.33 8.08 -5.79
CA ASP A 58 2.21 8.91 -6.22
C ASP A 58 0.97 8.74 -5.34
N MET A 59 0.96 7.71 -4.50
CA MET A 59 -0.13 7.38 -3.58
C MET A 59 -0.67 8.58 -2.76
N PRO A 60 0.16 9.47 -2.17
CA PRO A 60 -0.33 10.64 -1.41
C PRO A 60 -0.89 11.77 -2.27
N ALA A 61 -0.57 11.78 -3.57
CA ALA A 61 -1.07 12.80 -4.49
C ALA A 61 -2.43 12.38 -5.10
N ASN A 62 -2.67 11.07 -5.22
CA ASN A 62 -3.80 10.52 -5.96
C ASN A 62 -4.93 9.96 -5.08
N PHE A 63 -4.68 9.70 -3.79
CA PHE A 63 -5.64 9.06 -2.89
C PHE A 63 -5.66 9.71 -1.50
N ASP A 64 -6.79 9.61 -0.80
CA ASP A 64 -6.89 9.82 0.64
C ASP A 64 -6.33 8.61 1.42
N GLU A 65 -6.18 8.68 2.76
CA GLU A 65 -5.57 7.57 3.52
C GLU A 65 -6.28 6.23 3.28
N ALA A 66 -7.61 6.30 3.21
CA ALA A 66 -8.48 5.16 3.03
C ALA A 66 -8.34 4.52 1.63
N GLY A 67 -8.35 5.33 0.58
CA GLY A 67 -8.22 4.89 -0.80
C GLY A 67 -6.81 4.40 -1.11
N ALA A 68 -5.79 5.05 -0.54
CA ALA A 68 -4.40 4.71 -0.74
C ALA A 68 -4.08 3.30 -0.21
N LEU A 69 -4.51 3.00 1.02
CA LEU A 69 -4.30 1.70 1.63
C LEU A 69 -5.01 0.58 0.84
N ALA A 70 -6.22 0.84 0.39
CA ALA A 70 -6.99 -0.13 -0.37
C ALA A 70 -6.41 -0.39 -1.76
N ALA A 71 -6.06 0.67 -2.48
CA ALA A 71 -5.39 0.58 -3.76
C ALA A 71 -4.06 -0.19 -3.64
N TRP A 72 -3.33 0.00 -2.53
CA TRP A 72 -2.10 -0.74 -2.29
C TRP A 72 -2.35 -2.21 -1.98
N HIS A 73 -3.37 -2.54 -1.17
CA HIS A 73 -3.75 -3.94 -0.93
C HIS A 73 -4.22 -4.68 -2.18
N GLU A 74 -4.76 -3.96 -3.16
CA GLU A 74 -5.19 -4.52 -4.45
C GLU A 74 -4.05 -4.64 -5.46
N PHE A 75 -2.91 -3.96 -5.23
CA PHE A 75 -1.77 -3.97 -6.14
C PHE A 75 -0.91 -5.22 -5.91
N ASP A 76 -0.72 -6.04 -6.95
CA ASP A 76 0.17 -7.20 -6.89
C ASP A 76 1.63 -6.76 -6.81
N ILE A 77 2.31 -7.18 -5.74
CA ILE A 77 3.74 -6.87 -5.53
C ILE A 77 4.58 -7.76 -6.46
N PRO A 78 5.33 -7.18 -7.41
CA PRO A 78 6.14 -7.97 -8.33
C PRO A 78 7.34 -8.62 -7.62
N GLU A 79 7.67 -9.87 -7.97
CA GLU A 79 8.84 -10.63 -7.46
C GLU A 79 10.18 -10.12 -8.03
#